data_AF-A0A844MPS5-F1
#
_entry.id   AF-A0A844MPS5-F1
#
_cell.length_a   1.000
_cell.length_b   1.000
_cell.length_c   1.000
_cell.angle_alpha   90.00
_cell.angle_beta   90.00
_cell.angle_gamma   90.00
#
_symmetry.space_group_name_H-M   'P 1'
#
loop_
_entity.id
_entity.type
_entity.pdbx_description
1 polymer ?
#
loop_
_entity_poly.entity_id
_entity_poly.type
_entity_poly.pdbx_seq_one_letter_code
_entity_poly.pdbx_strand_id
1 'polypeptide(L)'
;MRMRQRNTIIEMFSTFLSVKDDRGCCTEWQVDQKLKRNMKNEPEPGLDASEQDWIKHWLDALQNPSKPLAIMHLLAYSHEPCYWAVKKLHPHFARRDLTWRDCFQIATEVVNTNPGRIFKNYDRTQSSPKAYTQMRIESKVKEFLLQGRRIDGASDWSLLKSFTAKKRQKTLEAFGIQEPDLSRCLLAWECFVKHYLKIPKEIKKNQRLPEPTPQEFADMITEYNKEQSHWEVKNEVKEKDIRTLLDKCVQALRNSAKIETCSLDDPNVPELSSDDMPAEEEEQEEEWEQIRCVLSQAFADLSQDEQTMLILHYGLELGQREIGIIFGGLEQYKVSRKLAKYKESLLKKLMEWSQDSFSVAITPQDTKIFSKQMHDWLIVHCQTNFRTFLQEKISKDLRDRIDLLILCCIEQLSPKRKLLPEEVAERLKITVNQVHQQLEDSRQYLLEHLKQYVQTTLNLQSSIERLISVDELLLKFIDNFLITAPYANFKKSETIYKIL
;
A
#
# COMPACT_ATOMS: atom_id res chain seq x y z
N MET A 1 8.60 -25.64 -8.93
CA MET A 1 7.78 -26.23 -7.85
C MET A 1 6.69 -25.24 -7.43
N ARG A 2 5.46 -25.71 -7.21
CA ARG A 2 4.26 -24.88 -7.03
C ARG A 2 3.64 -25.24 -5.67
N MET A 3 3.39 -24.24 -4.82
CA MET A 3 2.65 -24.41 -3.57
C MET A 3 1.26 -25.00 -3.87
N ARG A 4 0.81 -25.99 -3.10
CA ARG A 4 -0.55 -26.55 -3.21
C ARG A 4 -1.56 -25.43 -2.94
N GLN A 5 -2.56 -25.26 -3.79
CA GLN A 5 -3.63 -24.29 -3.56
C GLN A 5 -4.58 -24.78 -2.45
N ARG A 6 -4.99 -23.86 -1.58
CA ARG A 6 -6.06 -24.07 -0.59
C ARG A 6 -7.38 -23.78 -1.28
N ASN A 7 -8.30 -24.75 -1.25
CA ASN A 7 -9.52 -24.69 -2.08
C ASN A 7 -10.79 -24.47 -1.27
N THR A 8 -10.70 -24.51 0.06
CA THR A 8 -11.84 -24.35 0.96
C THR A 8 -11.56 -23.22 1.95
N ILE A 9 -12.61 -22.51 2.36
CA ILE A 9 -12.53 -21.48 3.41
C ILE A 9 -11.92 -22.06 4.69
N ILE A 10 -12.36 -23.25 5.10
CA ILE A 10 -11.82 -23.93 6.27
C ILE A 10 -10.30 -24.10 6.14
N GLU A 11 -9.80 -24.60 5.01
CA GLU A 11 -8.35 -24.71 4.79
C GLU A 11 -7.67 -23.34 4.87
N MET A 12 -8.25 -22.29 4.30
CA MET A 12 -7.64 -20.95 4.29
C MET A 12 -7.49 -20.37 5.71
N PHE A 13 -8.48 -20.55 6.57
CA PHE A 13 -8.46 -20.00 7.94
C PHE A 13 -7.99 -21.00 9.00
N SER A 14 -7.58 -22.22 8.62
CA SER A 14 -7.15 -23.25 9.57
C SER A 14 -5.84 -23.95 9.20
N THR A 15 -5.08 -23.43 8.24
CA THR A 15 -3.81 -24.05 7.85
C THR A 15 -2.66 -23.05 7.84
N PHE A 16 -1.50 -23.55 8.28
CA PHE A 16 -0.24 -22.83 8.28
C PHE A 16 0.75 -23.51 7.33
N LEU A 17 1.57 -22.70 6.68
CA LEU A 17 2.60 -23.19 5.77
C LEU A 17 3.79 -23.74 6.56
N SER A 18 4.17 -24.99 6.32
CA SER A 18 5.38 -25.59 6.91
C SER A 18 6.58 -25.37 6.01
N VAL A 19 7.46 -24.45 6.38
CA VAL A 19 8.70 -24.16 5.65
C VAL A 19 9.81 -25.11 6.13
N LYS A 20 10.10 -26.13 5.32
CA LYS A 20 11.12 -27.15 5.63
C LYS A 20 12.51 -26.82 5.07
N ASP A 21 12.61 -25.99 4.02
CA ASP A 21 13.88 -25.66 3.38
C ASP A 21 14.08 -24.15 3.12
N ASP A 22 15.34 -23.77 2.91
CA ASP A 22 15.75 -22.38 2.66
C ASP A 22 15.65 -22.00 1.18
N ARG A 23 15.18 -22.93 0.33
CA ARG A 23 14.99 -22.74 -1.12
C ARG A 23 13.57 -22.27 -1.45
N GLY A 24 12.69 -22.14 -0.47
CA GLY A 24 11.29 -21.74 -0.65
C GLY A 24 10.44 -22.81 -1.35
N CYS A 25 10.90 -24.07 -1.34
CA CYS A 25 10.15 -25.21 -1.86
C CYS A 25 9.20 -25.71 -0.76
N CYS A 26 8.08 -25.02 -0.61
CA CYS A 26 7.02 -25.47 0.29
C CYS A 26 5.99 -26.30 -0.47
N THR A 27 5.71 -27.51 0.00
CA THR A 27 4.73 -28.44 -0.57
C THR A 27 3.57 -28.78 0.37
N GLU A 28 3.67 -28.44 1.67
CA GLU A 28 2.74 -28.96 2.69
C GLU A 28 2.13 -27.86 3.56
N TRP A 29 0.80 -27.85 3.60
CA TRP A 29 -0.02 -27.10 4.53
C TRP A 29 -0.30 -27.95 5.77
N GLN A 30 -0.01 -27.42 6.95
CA GLN A 30 -0.33 -28.07 8.22
C GLN A 30 -1.66 -27.54 8.74
N VAL A 31 -2.58 -28.47 9.03
CA VAL A 31 -3.91 -28.14 9.55
C VAL A 31 -3.84 -27.96 11.06
N ASP A 32 -4.23 -26.80 11.54
CA ASP A 32 -4.52 -26.59 12.96
C ASP A 32 -5.92 -27.14 13.29
N GLN A 33 -5.96 -28.17 14.13
CA GLN A 33 -7.22 -28.85 14.47
C GLN A 33 -8.14 -27.97 15.33
N LYS A 34 -7.59 -27.05 16.13
CA LYS A 34 -8.37 -26.14 16.96
C LYS A 34 -9.07 -25.10 16.07
N LEU A 35 -8.35 -24.49 15.14
CA LEU A 35 -8.91 -23.56 14.16
C LEU A 35 -9.90 -24.26 13.24
N LYS A 36 -9.60 -25.48 12.77
CA LYS A 36 -10.50 -26.23 11.90
C LYS A 36 -11.82 -26.56 12.60
N ARG A 37 -11.78 -26.92 13.89
CA ARG A 37 -12.99 -27.15 14.69
C ARG A 37 -13.75 -25.86 14.92
N ASN A 38 -13.07 -24.76 15.22
CA ASN A 38 -13.73 -23.47 15.39
C ASN A 38 -14.43 -23.01 14.10
N MET A 39 -13.74 -23.01 12.95
CA MET A 39 -14.35 -22.69 11.64
C MET A 39 -15.59 -23.53 11.31
N LYS A 40 -15.66 -24.79 11.76
CA LYS A 40 -16.81 -25.67 11.53
C LYS A 40 -17.98 -25.42 12.48
N ASN A 41 -17.70 -24.88 13.66
CA ASN A 41 -18.69 -24.62 14.70
C ASN A 41 -19.18 -23.17 14.66
N GLU A 42 -18.42 -22.28 14.03
CA GLU A 42 -18.77 -20.88 13.93
C GLU A 42 -19.90 -20.70 12.91
N PRO A 43 -20.97 -19.97 13.26
CA PRO A 43 -22.04 -19.71 12.32
C PRO A 43 -21.49 -18.92 11.14
N GLU A 44 -21.80 -19.38 9.93
CA GLU A 44 -21.36 -18.70 8.72
C GLU A 44 -21.86 -17.25 8.75
N PRO A 45 -20.99 -16.25 8.48
CA PRO A 45 -21.35 -14.84 8.56
C PRO A 45 -22.36 -14.39 7.48
N GLY A 46 -22.76 -15.29 6.59
CA GLY A 46 -23.79 -15.14 5.56
C GLY A 46 -24.06 -16.49 4.90
N LEU A 47 -25.05 -16.56 4.01
CA LEU A 47 -25.20 -17.71 3.11
C LEU A 47 -24.00 -17.75 2.15
N ASP A 48 -23.31 -18.88 2.05
CA ASP A 48 -22.12 -19.09 1.21
C ASP A 48 -21.01 -18.05 1.46
N ALA A 49 -20.71 -17.82 2.74
CA ALA A 49 -19.74 -16.84 3.20
C ALA A 49 -18.40 -16.90 2.45
N SER A 50 -18.10 -15.82 1.71
CA SER A 50 -16.89 -15.68 0.92
C SER A 50 -15.65 -15.47 1.80
N GLU A 51 -14.44 -15.56 1.21
CA GLU A 51 -13.20 -15.20 1.91
C GLU A 51 -13.29 -13.80 2.56
N GLN A 52 -14.00 -12.87 1.91
CA GLN A 52 -14.17 -11.50 2.37
C GLN A 52 -15.07 -11.42 3.60
N ASP A 53 -16.17 -12.17 3.61
CA ASP A 53 -17.13 -12.19 4.71
C ASP A 53 -16.49 -12.80 5.95
N TRP A 54 -15.65 -13.82 5.77
CA TRP A 54 -14.86 -14.39 6.86
C TRP A 54 -13.76 -13.45 7.36
N ILE A 55 -13.04 -12.74 6.48
CA ILE A 55 -12.09 -11.71 6.93
C ILE A 55 -12.81 -10.66 7.76
N LYS A 56 -13.95 -10.14 7.26
CA LYS A 56 -14.74 -9.15 8.00
C LYS A 56 -15.24 -9.71 9.33
N HIS A 57 -15.79 -10.92 9.33
CA HIS A 57 -16.24 -11.59 10.54
C HIS A 57 -15.13 -11.69 11.59
N TRP A 58 -13.92 -12.10 11.17
CA TRP A 58 -12.80 -12.22 12.08
C TRP A 58 -12.26 -10.87 12.54
N LEU A 59 -12.29 -9.83 11.69
CA LEU A 59 -11.94 -8.47 12.09
C LEU A 59 -12.93 -7.90 13.12
N ASP A 60 -14.23 -8.09 12.90
CA ASP A 60 -15.26 -7.69 13.86
C ASP A 60 -15.09 -8.49 15.17
N ALA A 61 -14.72 -9.77 15.08
CA ALA A 61 -14.44 -10.63 16.23
C ALA A 61 -13.20 -10.22 17.03
N LEU A 62 -12.23 -9.48 16.45
CA LEU A 62 -11.08 -8.96 17.19
C LEU A 62 -11.48 -7.99 18.31
N GLN A 63 -12.61 -7.29 18.16
CA GLN A 63 -13.13 -6.37 19.17
C GLN A 63 -13.88 -7.10 20.29
N ASN A 64 -14.09 -8.42 20.16
CA ASN A 64 -14.88 -9.21 21.10
C ASN A 64 -13.97 -10.17 21.90
N PRO A 65 -13.79 -9.93 23.22
CA PRO A 65 -12.96 -10.78 24.08
C PRO A 65 -13.40 -12.26 24.11
N SER A 66 -14.65 -12.55 23.74
CA SER A 66 -15.18 -13.93 23.69
C SER A 66 -14.70 -14.75 22.48
N LYS A 67 -14.01 -14.14 21.51
CA LYS A 67 -13.51 -14.80 20.30
C LYS A 67 -11.97 -14.74 20.17
N PRO A 68 -11.21 -15.36 21.10
CA PRO A 68 -9.75 -15.24 21.13
C PRO A 68 -9.03 -15.87 19.92
N LEU A 69 -9.72 -16.70 19.12
CA LEU A 69 -9.15 -17.37 17.95
C LEU A 69 -9.18 -16.51 16.68
N ALA A 70 -9.85 -15.35 16.69
CA ALA A 70 -9.98 -14.49 15.52
C ALA A 70 -8.62 -14.07 14.93
N ILE A 71 -7.66 -13.72 15.80
CA ILE A 71 -6.27 -13.42 15.41
C ILE A 71 -5.64 -14.59 14.66
N MET A 72 -5.77 -15.81 15.22
CA MET A 72 -5.16 -17.01 14.64
C MET A 72 -5.78 -17.38 13.27
N HIS A 73 -7.07 -17.14 13.08
CA HIS A 73 -7.73 -17.33 11.78
C HIS A 73 -7.20 -16.37 10.71
N LEU A 74 -7.04 -15.08 11.06
CA LEU A 74 -6.46 -14.09 10.15
C LEU A 74 -4.98 -14.39 9.83
N LEU A 75 -4.23 -14.92 10.81
CA LEU A 75 -2.85 -15.37 10.58
C LEU A 75 -2.78 -16.57 9.62
N ALA A 76 -3.59 -17.59 9.86
CA ALA A 76 -3.69 -18.75 8.98
C ALA A 76 -4.04 -18.33 7.54
N TYR A 77 -4.98 -17.39 7.38
CA TYR A 77 -5.32 -16.84 6.07
C TYR A 77 -4.11 -16.20 5.38
N SER A 78 -3.34 -15.40 6.12
CA SER A 78 -2.26 -14.56 5.61
C SER A 78 -0.98 -15.30 5.22
N HIS A 79 -0.79 -16.56 5.64
CA HIS A 79 0.41 -17.34 5.26
C HIS A 79 0.62 -17.50 3.74
N GLU A 80 -0.46 -17.58 2.97
CA GLU A 80 -0.38 -17.63 1.49
C GLU A 80 0.06 -16.29 0.89
N PRO A 81 -0.58 -15.15 1.25
CA PRO A 81 -0.04 -13.82 0.95
C PRO A 81 1.42 -13.62 1.35
N CYS A 82 1.85 -14.08 2.55
CA CYS A 82 3.24 -14.02 3.00
C CYS A 82 4.17 -14.80 2.05
N TYR A 83 3.78 -16.02 1.65
CA TYR A 83 4.56 -16.84 0.72
C TYR A 83 4.80 -16.12 -0.61
N TRP A 84 3.74 -15.57 -1.20
CA TRP A 84 3.82 -14.89 -2.49
C TRP A 84 4.59 -13.57 -2.41
N ALA A 85 4.41 -12.81 -1.33
CA ALA A 85 5.19 -11.62 -1.05
C ALA A 85 6.69 -11.96 -1.00
N VAL A 86 7.08 -12.94 -0.17
CA VAL A 86 8.47 -13.35 0.00
C VAL A 86 9.07 -13.89 -1.29
N LYS A 87 8.32 -14.72 -2.03
CA LYS A 87 8.78 -15.23 -3.33
C LYS A 87 9.12 -14.12 -4.33
N LYS A 88 8.39 -13.01 -4.28
CA LYS A 88 8.64 -11.83 -5.12
C LYS A 88 9.80 -10.97 -4.60
N LEU A 89 9.93 -10.88 -3.29
CA LEU A 89 10.93 -10.04 -2.61
C LEU A 89 12.32 -10.67 -2.53
N HIS A 90 12.39 -11.98 -2.30
CA HIS A 90 13.62 -12.72 -2.04
C HIS A 90 14.73 -12.47 -3.08
N PRO A 91 14.47 -12.39 -4.41
CA PRO A 91 15.51 -12.05 -5.39
C PRO A 91 16.19 -10.70 -5.15
N HIS A 92 15.48 -9.75 -4.54
CA HIS A 92 16.01 -8.42 -4.23
C HIS A 92 16.85 -8.38 -2.94
N PHE A 93 16.71 -9.40 -2.08
CA PHE A 93 17.31 -9.46 -0.75
C PHE A 93 18.29 -10.61 -0.54
N ALA A 94 18.44 -11.52 -1.52
CA ALA A 94 19.44 -12.60 -1.52
C ALA A 94 20.90 -12.13 -1.38
N ARG A 95 21.17 -10.81 -1.42
CA ARG A 95 22.48 -10.19 -1.15
C ARG A 95 22.75 -9.93 0.34
N ARG A 96 21.82 -10.22 1.25
CA ARG A 96 21.89 -9.90 2.68
C ARG A 96 22.13 -11.11 3.58
N ASP A 97 22.54 -12.24 3.01
CA ASP A 97 22.64 -13.55 3.70
C ASP A 97 21.33 -14.01 4.37
N LEU A 98 20.21 -13.31 4.14
CA LEU A 98 18.89 -13.70 4.57
C LEU A 98 18.42 -14.85 3.71
N THR A 99 18.13 -15.96 4.37
CA THR A 99 17.51 -17.11 3.74
C THR A 99 16.06 -16.79 3.37
N TRP A 100 15.48 -17.61 2.50
CA TRP A 100 14.05 -17.52 2.21
C TRP A 100 13.20 -17.69 3.47
N ARG A 101 13.65 -18.55 4.41
CA ARG A 101 13.01 -18.79 5.70
C ARG A 101 12.99 -17.54 6.56
N ASP A 102 14.10 -16.81 6.64
CA ASP A 102 14.18 -15.57 7.41
C ASP A 102 13.22 -14.53 6.82
N CYS A 103 13.19 -14.39 5.50
CA CYS A 103 12.25 -13.49 4.83
C CYS A 103 10.78 -13.89 5.10
N PHE A 104 10.50 -15.20 5.14
CA PHE A 104 9.16 -15.70 5.46
C PHE A 104 8.78 -15.47 6.91
N GLN A 105 9.69 -15.66 7.86
CA GLN A 105 9.48 -15.33 9.27
C GLN A 105 9.22 -13.85 9.47
N ILE A 106 9.99 -12.98 8.82
CA ILE A 106 9.76 -11.52 8.84
C ILE A 106 8.35 -11.20 8.30
N ALA A 107 7.96 -11.81 7.17
CA ALA A 107 6.65 -11.58 6.59
C ALA A 107 5.50 -12.08 7.49
N THR A 108 5.66 -13.23 8.15
CA THR A 108 4.67 -13.73 9.10
C THR A 108 4.62 -12.89 10.36
N GLU A 109 5.76 -12.40 10.85
CA GLU A 109 5.84 -11.55 12.03
C GLU A 109 5.12 -10.24 11.79
N VAL A 110 5.35 -9.60 10.64
CA VAL A 110 4.60 -8.38 10.20
C VAL A 110 3.08 -8.56 10.30
N VAL A 111 2.57 -9.76 10.01
CA VAL A 111 1.13 -10.05 10.15
C VAL A 111 0.77 -10.37 11.61
N ASN A 112 1.62 -11.12 12.31
CA ASN A 112 1.43 -11.53 13.70
C ASN A 112 1.31 -10.35 14.65
N THR A 113 2.13 -9.32 14.46
CA THR A 113 2.14 -8.16 15.34
C THR A 113 0.81 -7.39 15.28
N ASN A 114 0.11 -7.36 14.14
CA ASN A 114 -1.28 -6.86 14.07
C ASN A 114 -2.07 -7.32 12.82
N PRO A 115 -2.77 -8.46 12.88
CA PRO A 115 -3.55 -8.91 11.74
C PRO A 115 -4.69 -7.95 11.43
N GLY A 116 -5.31 -7.32 12.45
CA GLY A 116 -6.38 -6.33 12.27
C GLY A 116 -5.96 -5.15 11.38
N ARG A 117 -4.72 -4.69 11.53
CA ARG A 117 -4.19 -3.55 10.76
C ARG A 117 -3.78 -3.90 9.33
N ILE A 118 -3.33 -5.14 9.07
CA ILE A 118 -3.05 -5.60 7.69
C ILE A 118 -4.30 -5.54 6.81
N PHE A 119 -5.47 -5.83 7.38
CA PHE A 119 -6.76 -5.73 6.68
C PHE A 119 -7.50 -4.41 6.91
N LYS A 120 -6.91 -3.45 7.64
CA LYS A 120 -7.50 -2.11 7.87
C LYS A 120 -7.68 -1.41 6.53
N ASN A 121 -8.81 -0.72 6.36
CA ASN A 121 -9.18 -0.02 5.13
C ASN A 121 -9.25 -0.92 3.89
N TYR A 122 -9.36 -2.25 4.06
CA TYR A 122 -9.59 -3.14 2.93
C TYR A 122 -10.89 -2.77 2.22
N ASP A 123 -10.74 -2.31 0.99
CA ASP A 123 -11.84 -2.00 0.09
C ASP A 123 -11.98 -3.11 -0.95
N ARG A 124 -13.10 -3.84 -0.82
CA ARG A 124 -13.53 -4.91 -1.71
C ARG A 124 -13.76 -4.46 -3.15
N THR A 125 -13.89 -3.16 -3.40
CA THR A 125 -14.02 -2.60 -4.76
C THR A 125 -12.69 -2.42 -5.48
N GLN A 126 -11.57 -2.40 -4.76
CA GLN A 126 -10.26 -2.05 -5.31
C GLN A 126 -9.36 -3.28 -5.58
N SER A 127 -9.52 -4.36 -4.81
CA SER A 127 -8.70 -5.57 -4.98
C SER A 127 -9.26 -6.80 -4.26
N SER A 128 -8.79 -7.99 -4.67
CA SER A 128 -9.05 -9.21 -3.91
C SER A 128 -8.30 -9.19 -2.56
N PRO A 129 -8.81 -9.84 -1.50
CA PRO A 129 -8.18 -9.76 -0.20
C PRO A 129 -6.77 -10.32 -0.20
N LYS A 130 -6.51 -11.42 -0.94
CA LYS A 130 -5.16 -11.97 -1.09
C LYS A 130 -4.19 -10.98 -1.74
N ALA A 131 -4.62 -10.28 -2.80
CA ALA A 131 -3.78 -9.29 -3.48
C ALA A 131 -3.51 -8.07 -2.59
N TYR A 132 -4.54 -7.59 -1.88
CA TYR A 132 -4.42 -6.50 -0.91
C TYR A 132 -3.44 -6.84 0.21
N THR A 133 -3.65 -8.00 0.85
CA THR A 133 -2.82 -8.50 1.95
C THR A 133 -1.39 -8.70 1.49
N GLN A 134 -1.19 -9.30 0.31
CA GLN A 134 0.13 -9.49 -0.27
C GLN A 134 0.83 -8.15 -0.51
N MET A 135 0.13 -7.16 -1.08
CA MET A 135 0.69 -5.82 -1.31
C MET A 135 1.10 -5.14 -0.01
N ARG A 136 0.24 -5.17 1.03
CA ARG A 136 0.52 -4.61 2.36
C ARG A 136 1.75 -5.28 2.99
N ILE A 137 1.81 -6.62 2.98
CA ILE A 137 2.97 -7.39 3.46
C ILE A 137 4.22 -7.03 2.66
N GLU A 138 4.14 -6.97 1.32
CA GLU A 138 5.28 -6.61 0.48
C GLU A 138 5.85 -5.24 0.84
N SER A 139 4.98 -4.25 1.06
CA SER A 139 5.38 -2.90 1.46
C SER A 139 6.04 -2.90 2.84
N LYS A 140 5.42 -3.54 3.83
CA LYS A 140 5.93 -3.61 5.21
C LYS A 140 7.24 -4.37 5.32
N VAL A 141 7.37 -5.52 4.64
CA VAL A 141 8.63 -6.30 4.59
C VAL A 141 9.72 -5.51 3.87
N LYS A 142 9.40 -4.83 2.75
CA LYS A 142 10.38 -3.93 2.10
C LYS A 142 10.81 -2.82 3.03
N GLU A 143 9.89 -2.21 3.76
CA GLU A 143 10.19 -1.14 4.69
C GLU A 143 11.09 -1.63 5.81
N PHE A 144 10.73 -2.71 6.49
CA PHE A 144 11.55 -3.34 7.53
C PHE A 144 12.98 -3.59 7.03
N LEU A 145 13.12 -4.15 5.82
CA LEU A 145 14.41 -4.40 5.22
C LEU A 145 15.11 -3.11 4.74
N LEU A 146 14.39 -2.09 4.25
CA LEU A 146 14.98 -0.84 3.77
C LEU A 146 15.37 0.12 4.91
N GLN A 147 14.65 0.12 6.03
CA GLN A 147 15.00 0.87 7.23
C GLN A 147 16.36 0.41 7.78
N GLY A 148 16.62 -0.91 7.83
CA GLY A 148 17.95 -1.44 8.15
C GLY A 148 19.04 -0.89 7.21
N ARG A 149 18.77 -0.78 5.90
CA ARG A 149 19.72 -0.20 4.92
C ARG A 149 19.97 1.30 5.13
N ARG A 150 18.92 2.06 5.47
CA ARG A 150 19.02 3.49 5.75
C ARG A 150 19.86 3.74 7.00
N ILE A 151 19.71 2.88 8.01
CA ILE A 151 20.41 3.06 9.28
C ILE A 151 21.87 2.59 9.21
N ASP A 152 22.12 1.44 8.56
CA ASP A 152 23.49 0.90 8.41
C ASP A 152 24.38 1.72 7.46
N GLY A 153 23.77 2.39 6.47
CA GLY A 153 24.49 3.18 5.46
C GLY A 153 24.68 4.66 5.79
N ALA A 154 23.94 5.18 6.77
CA ALA A 154 23.96 6.60 7.17
C ALA A 154 25.15 6.90 8.11
N SER A 155 25.68 8.13 8.04
CA SER A 155 26.60 8.60 9.08
C SER A 155 25.82 8.88 10.36
N ASP A 156 26.49 8.80 11.52
CA ASP A 156 25.89 9.06 12.84
C ASP A 156 25.15 10.40 12.89
N TRP A 157 25.69 11.42 12.24
CA TRP A 157 25.10 12.75 12.13
C TRP A 157 23.89 12.81 11.18
N SER A 158 23.88 11.98 10.13
CA SER A 158 22.72 11.82 9.26
C SER A 158 21.57 11.13 9.99
N LEU A 159 21.91 10.14 10.84
CA LEU A 159 20.97 9.42 11.68
C LEU A 159 20.32 10.35 12.70
N LEU A 160 21.09 11.18 13.39
CA LEU A 160 20.52 12.14 14.34
C LEU A 160 19.58 13.16 13.66
N LYS A 161 19.73 13.43 12.37
CA LYS A 161 18.88 14.38 11.65
C LYS A 161 17.54 13.77 11.20
N SER A 162 17.45 12.49 10.87
CA SER A 162 16.32 11.94 10.11
C SER A 162 15.10 11.49 10.93
N PHE A 163 15.03 11.81 12.22
CA PHE A 163 14.02 11.28 13.14
C PHE A 163 13.23 12.41 13.82
N THR A 164 11.90 12.26 13.90
CA THR A 164 10.99 13.22 14.54
C THR A 164 11.20 13.27 16.05
N ALA A 165 10.78 14.36 16.72
CA ALA A 165 10.88 14.50 18.18
C ALA A 165 10.27 13.32 18.95
N LYS A 166 9.11 12.83 18.52
CA LYS A 166 8.43 11.67 19.10
C LYS A 166 9.25 10.37 18.93
N LYS A 167 9.84 10.17 17.76
CA LYS A 167 10.66 8.97 17.49
C LYS A 167 11.95 8.98 18.30
N ARG A 168 12.57 10.15 18.47
CA ARG A 168 13.76 10.32 19.32
C ARG A 168 13.51 9.85 20.74
N GLN A 169 12.40 10.28 21.36
CA GLN A 169 12.04 9.87 22.72
C GLN A 169 11.82 8.37 22.82
N LYS A 170 10.97 7.79 21.96
CA LYS A 170 10.64 6.36 22.01
C LYS A 170 11.83 5.46 21.73
N THR A 171 12.73 5.84 20.80
CA THR A 171 13.95 5.07 20.54
C THR A 171 14.87 5.05 21.76
N LEU A 172 14.99 6.16 22.49
CA LEU A 172 15.78 6.22 23.71
C LEU A 172 15.15 5.38 24.83
N GLU A 173 13.83 5.47 25.00
CA GLU A 173 13.08 4.68 25.98
C GLU A 173 13.19 3.17 25.69
N ALA A 174 13.00 2.75 24.43
CA ALA A 174 13.14 1.35 24.00
C ALA A 174 14.57 0.81 24.15
N PHE A 175 15.58 1.69 24.08
CA PHE A 175 16.97 1.34 24.38
C PHE A 175 17.24 1.23 25.90
N GLY A 176 16.25 1.50 26.75
CA GLY A 176 16.36 1.43 28.20
C GLY A 176 16.89 2.72 28.85
N ILE A 177 16.90 3.85 28.14
CA ILE A 177 17.29 5.14 28.72
C ILE A 177 16.10 5.74 29.47
N GLN A 178 16.28 5.92 30.78
CA GLN A 178 15.28 6.45 31.71
C GLN A 178 15.66 7.85 32.19
N GLU A 179 14.74 8.54 32.85
CA GLU A 179 15.02 9.83 33.49
C GLU A 179 16.08 9.69 34.61
N PRO A 180 16.97 10.69 34.82
CA PRO A 180 17.04 12.01 34.15
C PRO A 180 17.83 12.02 32.82
N ASP A 181 18.42 10.89 32.43
CA ASP A 181 19.28 10.79 31.24
C ASP A 181 18.48 10.91 29.94
N LEU A 182 17.21 10.50 29.93
CA LEU A 182 16.29 10.68 28.81
C LEU A 182 16.14 12.16 28.43
N SER A 183 15.77 13.01 29.41
CA SER A 183 15.65 14.46 29.21
C SER A 183 16.96 15.10 28.74
N ARG A 184 18.11 14.64 29.26
CA ARG A 184 19.45 15.11 28.85
C ARG A 184 19.77 14.74 27.40
N CYS A 185 19.50 13.50 27.00
CA CYS A 185 19.69 13.03 25.63
C CYS A 185 18.77 13.76 24.65
N LEU A 186 17.50 13.95 25.01
CA LEU A 186 16.53 14.68 24.18
C LEU A 186 16.94 16.14 23.97
N LEU A 187 17.34 16.84 25.05
CA LEU A 187 17.79 18.23 24.96
C LEU A 187 19.05 18.36 24.10
N ALA A 188 20.04 17.49 24.29
CA ALA A 188 21.26 17.47 23.48
C ALA A 188 20.94 17.26 22.00
N TRP A 189 20.00 16.37 21.71
CA TRP A 189 19.54 16.08 20.36
C TRP A 189 18.76 17.26 19.75
N GLU A 190 17.94 17.96 20.53
CA GLU A 190 17.27 19.19 20.07
C GLU A 190 18.25 20.33 19.78
N CYS A 191 19.25 20.55 20.63
CA CYS A 191 20.33 21.50 20.38
C CYS A 191 21.07 21.15 19.07
N PHE A 192 21.36 19.86 18.85
CA PHE A 192 21.94 19.38 17.60
C PHE A 192 21.05 19.73 16.39
N VAL A 193 19.77 19.37 16.42
CA VAL A 193 18.85 19.67 15.30
C VAL A 193 18.74 21.17 15.05
N LYS A 194 18.57 21.99 16.09
CA LYS A 194 18.43 23.45 15.98
C LYS A 194 19.66 24.14 15.37
N HIS A 195 20.88 23.72 15.74
CA HIS A 195 22.11 24.36 15.27
C HIS A 195 22.62 23.77 13.95
N TYR A 196 22.51 22.46 13.79
CA TYR A 196 23.02 21.78 12.60
C TYR A 196 22.13 21.97 11.36
N LEU A 197 20.84 22.29 11.53
CA LEU A 197 19.92 22.67 10.44
C LEU A 197 20.10 24.11 9.92
N LYS A 198 20.76 25.00 10.68
CA LYS A 198 20.97 26.40 10.29
C LYS A 198 22.11 26.62 9.30
N ILE A 199 22.88 25.57 8.98
CA ILE A 199 24.05 25.68 8.12
C ILE A 199 23.61 25.55 6.65
N PRO A 200 23.75 26.60 5.81
CA PRO A 200 23.55 26.48 4.38
C PRO A 200 24.74 25.71 3.81
N LYS A 201 24.60 24.39 3.66
CA LYS A 201 25.66 23.57 3.06
C LYS A 201 25.42 23.45 1.56
N GLU A 202 26.35 23.95 0.76
CA GLU A 202 26.54 23.55 -0.63
C GLU A 202 27.00 22.07 -0.67
N ILE A 203 26.13 21.14 -0.30
CA ILE A 203 26.46 19.71 -0.31
C ILE A 203 26.44 19.25 -1.76
N LYS A 204 27.63 19.04 -2.35
CA LYS A 204 27.78 18.36 -3.64
C LYS A 204 27.10 16.98 -3.55
N LYS A 205 26.26 16.65 -4.54
CA LYS A 205 25.59 15.35 -4.71
C LYS A 205 26.58 14.21 -4.37
N ASN A 206 26.32 13.46 -3.29
CA ASN A 206 27.02 12.24 -2.83
C ASN A 206 28.03 12.32 -1.67
N GLN A 207 28.13 13.40 -0.88
CA GLN A 207 28.94 13.36 0.35
C GLN A 207 28.11 13.04 1.61
N ARG A 208 28.63 12.12 2.44
CA ARG A 208 28.12 11.81 3.79
C ARG A 208 28.16 13.08 4.65
N LEU A 209 27.17 13.28 5.52
CA LEU A 209 27.16 14.46 6.40
C LEU A 209 28.41 14.46 7.30
N PRO A 210 29.21 15.55 7.26
CA PRO A 210 30.43 15.65 8.05
C PRO A 210 30.12 15.90 9.52
N GLU A 211 31.05 15.53 10.39
CA GLU A 211 31.00 15.82 11.82
C GLU A 211 30.83 17.34 12.09
N PRO A 212 30.10 17.74 13.15
CA PRO A 212 29.99 19.15 13.51
C PRO A 212 31.36 19.77 13.82
N THR A 213 31.56 21.02 13.41
CA THR A 213 32.81 21.75 13.67
C THR A 213 32.95 22.08 15.16
N PRO A 214 34.17 22.35 15.68
CA PRO A 214 34.35 22.74 17.09
C PRO A 214 33.54 23.98 17.49
N GLN A 215 33.35 24.92 16.55
CA GLN A 215 32.49 26.09 16.75
C GLN A 215 31.02 25.71 16.87
N GLU A 216 30.53 24.78 16.04
CA GLU A 216 29.16 24.26 16.13
C GLU A 216 28.92 23.54 17.46
N PHE A 217 29.92 22.79 17.96
CA PHE A 217 29.87 22.20 19.30
C PHE A 217 29.81 23.28 20.39
N ALA A 218 30.61 24.34 20.29
CA ALA A 218 30.55 25.45 21.24
C ALA A 218 29.17 26.12 21.28
N ASP A 219 28.54 26.32 20.12
CA ASP A 219 27.21 26.91 20.01
C ASP A 219 26.14 25.97 20.61
N MET A 220 26.22 24.66 20.33
CA MET A 220 25.33 23.64 20.91
C MET A 220 25.46 23.58 22.44
N ILE A 221 26.68 23.64 22.98
CA ILE A 221 26.94 23.64 24.43
C ILE A 221 26.35 24.87 25.09
N THR A 222 26.51 26.04 24.46
CA THR A 222 25.98 27.30 24.97
C THR A 222 24.46 27.26 25.07
N GLU A 223 23.78 26.77 24.03
CA GLU A 223 22.32 26.64 24.02
C GLU A 223 21.84 25.56 25.00
N TYR A 224 22.54 24.41 25.07
CA TYR A 224 22.23 23.34 26.01
C TYR A 224 22.29 23.84 27.47
N ASN A 225 23.39 24.50 27.85
CA ASN A 225 23.56 25.03 29.21
C ASN A 225 22.57 26.16 29.53
N LYS A 226 22.14 26.93 28.52
CA LYS A 226 21.10 27.96 28.65
C LYS A 226 19.73 27.34 28.91
N GLU A 227 19.33 26.33 28.17
CA GLU A 227 18.04 25.63 28.36
C GLU A 227 18.03 24.84 29.68
N GLN A 228 19.16 24.22 30.05
CA GLN A 228 19.35 23.52 31.33
C GLN A 228 19.25 24.44 32.56
N SER A 229 19.38 25.77 32.40
CA SER A 229 19.32 26.73 33.51
C SER A 229 18.00 26.70 34.30
N HIS A 230 16.96 26.10 33.72
CA HIS A 230 15.63 25.90 34.32
C HIS A 230 15.50 24.59 35.11
N TRP A 231 16.52 23.72 35.14
CA TRP A 231 16.49 22.45 35.85
C TRP A 231 17.06 22.58 37.28
N GLU A 232 16.53 21.79 38.22
CA GLU A 232 16.93 21.82 39.65
C GLU A 232 18.40 21.43 39.88
N VAL A 233 19.00 20.63 38.98
CA VAL A 233 20.39 20.17 39.06
C VAL A 233 21.23 20.78 37.95
N LYS A 234 22.06 21.77 38.32
CA LYS A 234 23.01 22.44 37.43
C LYS A 234 24.33 21.66 37.38
N ASN A 235 24.57 20.98 36.28
CA ASN A 235 25.90 20.46 35.95
C ASN A 235 26.32 21.11 34.64
N GLU A 236 27.34 21.96 34.68
CA GLU A 236 27.88 22.62 33.49
C GLU A 236 28.44 21.55 32.53
N VAL A 237 27.79 21.39 31.38
CA VAL A 237 28.09 20.33 30.43
C VAL A 237 29.23 20.79 29.53
N LYS A 238 30.28 19.97 29.41
CA LYS A 238 31.43 20.22 28.52
C LYS A 238 31.22 19.53 27.17
N GLU A 239 32.06 19.85 26.19
CA GLU A 239 31.99 19.25 24.85
C GLU A 239 31.98 17.71 24.87
N LYS A 240 32.81 17.11 25.73
CA LYS A 240 32.89 15.65 25.91
C LYS A 240 31.55 15.05 26.38
N ASP A 241 30.79 15.78 27.17
CA ASP A 241 29.52 15.33 27.73
C ASP A 241 28.40 15.38 26.68
N ILE A 242 28.33 16.44 25.86
CA ILE A 242 27.39 16.50 24.72
C ILE A 242 27.69 15.42 23.69
N ARG A 243 28.96 15.19 23.35
CA ARG A 243 29.36 14.10 22.44
C ARG A 243 28.90 12.74 22.96
N THR A 244 29.09 12.49 24.25
CA THR A 244 28.65 11.23 24.89
C THR A 244 27.13 11.07 24.84
N LEU A 245 26.36 12.15 25.05
CA LEU A 245 24.90 12.12 24.95
C LEU A 245 24.44 11.83 23.50
N LEU A 246 25.03 12.50 22.51
CA LEU A 246 24.72 12.25 21.10
C LEU A 246 25.14 10.85 20.64
N ASP A 247 26.26 10.33 21.13
CA ASP A 247 26.69 8.95 20.86
C ASP A 247 25.71 7.92 21.45
N LYS A 248 25.17 8.16 22.65
CA LYS A 248 24.09 7.32 23.22
C LYS A 248 22.86 7.33 22.31
N CYS A 249 22.46 8.50 21.79
CA CYS A 249 21.35 8.62 20.85
C CYS A 249 21.61 7.84 19.54
N VAL A 250 22.83 7.92 19.00
CA VAL A 250 23.25 7.17 17.80
C VAL A 250 23.23 5.66 18.06
N GLN A 251 23.72 5.21 19.22
CA GLN A 251 23.72 3.79 19.58
C GLN A 251 22.29 3.25 19.72
N ALA A 252 21.40 4.02 20.35
CA ALA A 252 19.98 3.67 20.45
C ALA A 252 19.35 3.48 19.07
N LEU A 253 19.61 4.41 18.15
CA LEU A 253 19.15 4.32 16.76
C LEU A 253 19.72 3.12 16.02
N ARG A 254 21.03 2.88 16.12
CA ARG A 254 21.69 1.75 15.44
C ARG A 254 21.21 0.40 15.98
N ASN A 255 20.94 0.30 17.28
CA ASN A 255 20.37 -0.92 17.85
C ASN A 255 18.90 -1.10 17.44
N SER A 256 18.11 -0.03 17.31
CA SER A 256 16.74 -0.13 16.78
C SER A 256 16.66 -0.66 15.34
N ALA A 257 17.77 -0.61 14.60
CA ALA A 257 17.87 -1.13 13.23
C ALA A 257 18.37 -2.56 13.14
N LYS A 258 18.95 -3.10 14.22
CA LYS A 258 19.39 -4.49 14.24
C LYS A 258 18.17 -5.38 14.31
N ILE A 259 18.07 -6.29 13.35
CA ILE A 259 17.09 -7.36 13.40
C ILE A 259 17.55 -8.29 14.52
N GLU A 260 16.90 -8.23 15.68
CA GLU A 260 17.09 -9.23 16.72
C GLU A 260 16.47 -10.54 16.24
N THR A 261 17.32 -11.48 15.83
CA THR A 261 16.92 -12.86 15.63
C THR A 261 16.82 -13.52 17.00
N CYS A 262 15.64 -13.51 17.61
CA CYS A 262 15.41 -14.33 18.80
C CYS A 262 15.41 -15.80 18.40
N SER A 263 16.31 -16.58 18.97
CA SER A 263 16.22 -18.04 18.91
C SER A 263 15.01 -18.47 19.74
N LEU A 264 14.18 -19.38 19.21
CA LEU A 264 13.04 -19.97 19.93
C LEU A 264 13.46 -20.77 21.19
N ASP A 265 14.76 -21.02 21.37
CA ASP A 265 15.34 -21.76 22.49
C ASP A 265 15.74 -20.87 23.68
N ASP A 266 15.53 -19.55 23.63
CA ASP A 266 15.89 -18.65 24.73
C ASP A 266 14.77 -18.58 25.80
N PRO A 267 15.00 -19.06 27.03
CA PRO A 267 13.98 -19.10 28.08
C PRO A 267 13.64 -17.73 28.70
N ASN A 268 14.26 -16.64 28.25
CA ASN A 268 14.09 -15.28 28.79
C ASN A 268 13.27 -14.33 27.88
N VAL A 269 12.39 -14.84 27.02
CA VAL A 269 11.49 -13.97 26.22
C VAL A 269 10.63 -13.13 27.17
N PRO A 270 10.73 -11.78 27.16
CA PRO A 270 9.82 -10.94 27.91
C PRO A 270 8.39 -11.18 27.40
N GLU A 271 7.44 -11.39 28.29
CA GLU A 271 6.01 -11.36 27.96
C GLU A 271 5.72 -10.02 27.27
N LEU A 272 5.52 -10.04 25.96
CA LEU A 272 5.11 -8.87 25.19
C LEU A 272 3.69 -8.50 25.66
N SER A 273 3.61 -7.51 26.53
CA SER A 273 2.36 -6.86 26.91
C SER A 273 1.69 -6.26 25.68
N SER A 274 0.39 -6.53 25.54
CA SER A 274 -0.46 -6.12 24.41
C SER A 274 -0.63 -4.60 24.22
N ASP A 275 0.00 -3.77 25.04
CA ASP A 275 -0.08 -2.30 24.99
C ASP A 275 1.12 -1.63 24.28
N ASP A 276 2.18 -2.38 23.94
CA ASP A 276 3.34 -1.85 23.22
C ASP A 276 3.24 -2.12 21.72
N MET A 277 2.47 -1.30 20.99
CA MET A 277 2.37 -1.33 19.53
C MET A 277 2.26 0.08 18.92
N PRO A 278 2.89 0.36 17.76
CA PRO A 278 3.44 1.68 17.47
C PRO A 278 2.45 2.63 16.79
N ALA A 279 2.65 3.91 17.13
CA ALA A 279 2.09 5.11 16.49
C ALA A 279 2.60 5.34 15.04
N GLU A 280 3.50 4.48 14.54
CA GLU A 280 4.14 4.60 13.22
C GLU A 280 3.18 4.35 12.05
N GLU A 281 2.01 3.74 12.28
CA GLU A 281 1.07 3.39 11.20
C GLU A 281 0.00 4.45 10.95
N GLU A 282 -0.27 5.34 11.91
CA GLU A 282 -1.09 6.54 11.68
C GLU A 282 -0.29 7.56 10.83
N GLU A 283 1.00 7.73 11.12
CA GLU A 283 1.90 8.63 10.37
C GLU A 283 2.14 8.18 8.92
N GLN A 284 2.13 6.87 8.61
CA GLN A 284 2.28 6.35 7.24
C GLN A 284 1.03 6.48 6.36
N GLU A 285 -0.17 6.33 6.95
CA GLU A 285 -1.41 6.64 6.23
C GLU A 285 -1.48 8.14 5.95
N GLU A 286 -1.04 8.98 6.90
CA GLU A 286 -0.88 10.42 6.69
C GLU A 286 0.13 10.76 5.58
N GLU A 287 1.30 10.10 5.52
CA GLU A 287 2.29 10.29 4.45
C GLU A 287 1.73 9.98 3.06
N TRP A 288 0.96 8.90 2.93
CA TRP A 288 0.35 8.52 1.64
C TRP A 288 -0.78 9.48 1.24
N GLU A 289 -1.57 9.95 2.20
CA GLU A 289 -2.59 10.97 1.98
C GLU A 289 -1.95 12.31 1.57
N GLN A 290 -0.79 12.66 2.14
CA GLN A 290 -0.01 13.82 1.74
C GLN A 290 0.56 13.67 0.32
N ILE A 291 1.11 12.50 -0.04
CA ILE A 291 1.56 12.22 -1.41
C ILE A 291 0.41 12.36 -2.41
N ARG A 292 -0.76 11.83 -2.09
CA ARG A 292 -1.97 11.96 -2.91
C ARG A 292 -2.39 13.41 -3.07
N CYS A 293 -2.34 14.19 -1.98
CA CYS A 293 -2.67 15.61 -2.00
C CYS A 293 -1.73 16.38 -2.93
N VAL A 294 -0.42 16.19 -2.78
CA VAL A 294 0.61 16.84 -3.60
C VAL A 294 0.48 16.46 -5.07
N LEU A 295 0.26 15.18 -5.37
CA LEU A 295 0.07 14.72 -6.75
C LEU A 295 -1.23 15.26 -7.35
N SER A 296 -2.31 15.36 -6.57
CA SER A 296 -3.58 15.94 -7.03
C SER A 296 -3.44 17.43 -7.34
N GLN A 297 -2.74 18.17 -6.48
CA GLN A 297 -2.43 19.59 -6.72
C GLN A 297 -1.55 19.77 -7.96
N ALA A 298 -0.45 19.00 -8.04
CA ALA A 298 0.46 19.06 -9.18
C ALA A 298 -0.22 18.64 -10.50
N PHE A 299 -1.21 17.74 -10.44
CA PHE A 299 -2.02 17.37 -11.59
C PHE A 299 -3.00 18.49 -11.98
N ALA A 300 -3.63 19.14 -11.00
CA ALA A 300 -4.51 20.28 -11.23
C ALA A 300 -3.78 21.52 -11.80
N ASP A 301 -2.50 21.69 -11.47
CA ASP A 301 -1.64 22.74 -12.01
C ASP A 301 -1.25 22.52 -13.49
N LEU A 302 -1.43 21.31 -14.01
CA LEU A 302 -1.24 21.04 -15.44
C LEU A 302 -2.32 21.74 -16.26
N SER A 303 -2.00 22.17 -17.47
CA SER A 303 -3.00 22.72 -18.37
C SER A 303 -4.05 21.67 -18.77
N GLN A 304 -5.23 22.12 -19.19
CA GLN A 304 -6.35 21.24 -19.53
C GLN A 304 -5.98 20.19 -20.59
N ASP A 305 -5.16 20.55 -21.58
CA ASP A 305 -4.67 19.64 -22.61
C ASP A 305 -3.75 18.54 -22.04
N GLU A 306 -2.92 18.90 -21.06
CA GLU A 306 -1.98 17.99 -20.41
C GLU A 306 -2.70 16.99 -19.52
N GLN A 307 -3.66 17.47 -18.72
CA GLN A 307 -4.55 16.62 -17.93
C GLN A 307 -5.33 15.68 -18.84
N THR A 308 -5.92 16.19 -19.92
CA THR A 308 -6.67 15.39 -20.89
C THR A 308 -5.81 14.29 -21.50
N MET A 309 -4.57 14.60 -21.88
CA MET A 309 -3.65 13.61 -22.44
C MET A 309 -3.31 12.49 -21.44
N LEU A 310 -3.13 12.83 -20.16
CA LEU A 310 -2.89 11.85 -19.10
C LEU A 310 -4.15 11.00 -18.82
N ILE A 311 -5.33 11.62 -18.77
CA ILE A 311 -6.60 10.95 -18.54
C ILE A 311 -6.90 9.95 -19.67
N LEU A 312 -6.68 10.33 -20.93
CA LEU A 312 -6.87 9.43 -22.07
C LEU A 312 -5.89 8.24 -22.00
N HIS A 313 -4.63 8.49 -21.65
CA HIS A 313 -3.60 7.46 -21.62
C HIS A 313 -3.74 6.49 -20.43
N TYR A 314 -4.02 6.99 -19.24
CA TYR A 314 -4.04 6.21 -18.00
C TYR A 314 -5.45 5.82 -17.53
N GLY A 315 -6.45 6.65 -17.82
CA GLY A 315 -7.85 6.41 -17.49
C GLY A 315 -8.50 5.44 -18.47
N LEU A 316 -8.34 5.69 -19.77
CA LEU A 316 -9.00 4.93 -20.83
C LEU A 316 -8.05 4.00 -21.61
N GLU A 317 -6.77 3.94 -21.23
CA GLU A 317 -5.74 3.13 -21.88
C GLU A 317 -5.57 3.40 -23.38
N LEU A 318 -5.87 4.62 -23.85
CA LEU A 318 -5.67 4.96 -25.25
C LEU A 318 -4.19 4.89 -25.61
N GLY A 319 -3.92 4.30 -26.77
CA GLY A 319 -2.61 4.30 -27.35
C GLY A 319 -2.17 5.70 -27.78
N GLN A 320 -0.85 5.87 -27.91
CA GLN A 320 -0.24 7.15 -28.25
C GLN A 320 -0.59 7.63 -29.66
N ARG A 321 -1.02 6.72 -30.55
CA ARG A 321 -1.43 7.05 -31.93
C ARG A 321 -2.82 7.66 -31.93
N GLU A 322 -3.74 7.06 -31.19
CA GLU A 322 -5.12 7.53 -31.02
C GLU A 322 -5.15 8.90 -30.34
N ILE A 323 -4.38 9.05 -29.26
CA ILE A 323 -4.18 10.34 -28.60
C ILE A 323 -3.62 11.37 -29.61
N GLY A 324 -2.68 10.97 -30.46
CA GLY A 324 -2.12 11.84 -31.49
C GLY A 324 -3.18 12.39 -32.44
N ILE A 325 -4.12 11.54 -32.87
CA ILE A 325 -5.24 11.93 -33.74
C ILE A 325 -6.19 12.90 -33.00
N ILE A 326 -6.51 12.62 -31.73
CA ILE A 326 -7.39 13.47 -30.91
C ILE A 326 -6.85 14.90 -30.80
N PHE A 327 -5.54 15.05 -30.65
CA PHE A 327 -4.84 16.34 -30.54
C PHE A 327 -4.43 16.94 -31.91
N GLY A 328 -5.16 16.65 -32.98
CA GLY A 328 -4.97 17.29 -34.28
C GLY A 328 -3.88 16.66 -35.15
N GLY A 329 -3.63 15.36 -35.02
CA GLY A 329 -2.68 14.63 -35.87
C GLY A 329 -1.23 14.69 -35.39
N LEU A 330 -1.01 14.77 -34.07
CA LEU A 330 0.32 14.67 -33.50
C LEU A 330 0.92 13.28 -33.78
N GLU A 331 2.18 13.26 -34.17
CA GLU A 331 2.93 12.02 -34.35
C GLU A 331 3.09 11.28 -33.02
N GLN A 332 3.04 9.95 -33.05
CA GLN A 332 3.12 9.09 -31.85
C GLN A 332 4.30 9.45 -30.93
N TYR A 333 5.48 9.71 -31.51
CA TYR A 333 6.67 10.04 -30.71
C TYR A 333 6.54 11.40 -30.00
N LYS A 334 5.78 12.36 -30.56
CA LYS A 334 5.50 13.65 -29.92
C LYS A 334 4.58 13.46 -28.72
N VAL A 335 3.57 12.60 -28.85
CA VAL A 335 2.69 12.20 -27.73
C VAL A 335 3.49 11.50 -26.64
N SER A 336 4.37 10.55 -27.00
CA SER A 336 5.24 9.88 -26.04
C SER A 336 6.15 10.85 -25.29
N ARG A 337 6.75 11.83 -26.00
CA ARG A 337 7.60 12.86 -25.38
C ARG A 337 6.81 13.77 -24.45
N LYS A 338 5.61 14.18 -24.85
CA LYS A 338 4.70 14.98 -24.01
C LYS A 338 4.32 14.22 -22.74
N LEU A 339 3.85 12.98 -22.85
CA LEU A 339 3.53 12.12 -21.70
C LEU A 339 4.72 11.91 -20.78
N ALA A 340 5.93 11.68 -21.31
CA ALA A 340 7.14 11.58 -20.51
C ALA A 340 7.43 12.88 -19.75
N LYS A 341 7.34 14.03 -20.43
CA LYS A 341 7.53 15.36 -19.82
C LYS A 341 6.52 15.63 -18.70
N TYR A 342 5.25 15.26 -18.87
CA TYR A 342 4.23 15.47 -17.84
C TYR A 342 4.49 14.58 -16.62
N LYS A 343 4.86 13.31 -16.83
CA LYS A 343 5.29 12.41 -15.75
C LYS A 343 6.52 12.94 -15.02
N GLU A 344 7.50 13.47 -15.76
CA GLU A 344 8.69 14.09 -15.16
C GLU A 344 8.33 15.33 -14.34
N SER A 345 7.37 16.16 -14.80
CA SER A 345 6.89 17.33 -14.06
C SER A 345 6.23 16.93 -12.72
N LEU A 346 5.33 15.95 -12.77
CA LEU A 346 4.66 15.42 -11.57
C LEU A 346 5.65 14.78 -10.60
N LEU A 347 6.59 13.98 -11.13
CA LEU A 347 7.64 13.37 -10.32
C LEU A 347 8.55 14.43 -9.71
N LYS A 348 8.89 15.48 -10.46
CA LYS A 348 9.68 16.60 -9.94
C LYS A 348 8.96 17.29 -8.79
N LYS A 349 7.66 17.57 -8.91
CA LYS A 349 6.85 18.16 -7.83
C LYS A 349 6.79 17.28 -6.58
N LEU A 350 6.61 15.97 -6.78
CA LEU A 350 6.65 15.01 -5.68
C LEU A 350 8.03 14.96 -4.99
N MET A 351 9.11 15.08 -5.78
CA MET A 351 10.47 15.09 -5.28
C MET A 351 10.84 16.42 -4.59
N GLU A 352 10.36 17.56 -5.09
CA GLU A 352 10.48 18.88 -4.44
C GLU A 352 9.79 18.85 -3.07
N TRP A 353 8.53 18.42 -3.03
CA TRP A 353 7.80 18.25 -1.77
C TRP A 353 8.51 17.30 -0.79
N SER A 354 9.05 16.19 -1.29
CA SER A 354 9.79 15.24 -0.44
C SER A 354 11.11 15.85 0.09
N GLN A 355 11.80 16.67 -0.70
CA GLN A 355 12.98 17.40 -0.24
C GLN A 355 12.63 18.44 0.81
N ASP A 356 11.54 19.19 0.62
CA ASP A 356 11.11 20.24 1.54
C ASP A 356 10.58 19.65 2.86
N SER A 357 9.81 18.56 2.78
CA SER A 357 9.19 17.93 3.95
C SER A 357 10.17 17.13 4.80
N PHE A 358 11.16 16.48 4.17
CA PHE A 358 12.08 15.57 4.86
C PHE A 358 13.53 16.08 4.95
N SER A 359 13.90 17.17 4.24
CA SER A 359 15.24 17.77 4.29
C SER A 359 16.40 16.78 4.03
N VAL A 360 16.13 15.70 3.27
CA VAL A 360 17.06 14.62 2.90
C VAL A 360 17.31 14.63 1.39
N ALA A 361 18.56 14.39 0.99
CA ALA A 361 18.92 14.24 -0.41
C ALA A 361 18.31 12.94 -0.98
N ILE A 362 17.44 13.08 -1.97
CA ILE A 362 16.74 11.93 -2.56
C ILE A 362 17.71 11.05 -3.32
N THR A 363 17.73 9.74 -3.02
CA THR A 363 18.58 8.78 -3.72
C THR A 363 17.95 8.35 -5.05
N PRO A 364 18.75 7.85 -6.03
CA PRO A 364 18.21 7.29 -7.27
C PRO A 364 17.24 6.11 -7.05
N GLN A 365 17.29 5.47 -5.89
CA GLN A 365 16.40 4.37 -5.53
C GLN A 365 15.06 4.88 -5.02
N ASP A 366 15.05 5.97 -4.26
CA ASP A 366 13.82 6.65 -3.84
C ASP A 366 13.06 7.20 -5.06
N THR A 367 13.78 7.73 -6.07
CA THR A 367 13.17 8.17 -7.34
C THR A 367 12.42 7.05 -8.05
N LYS A 368 12.92 5.81 -8.02
CA LYS A 368 12.21 4.65 -8.60
C LYS A 368 10.96 4.28 -7.81
N ILE A 369 11.01 4.40 -6.49
CA ILE A 369 9.86 4.13 -5.61
C ILE A 369 8.76 5.16 -5.86
N PHE A 370 9.10 6.45 -5.82
CA PHE A 370 8.17 7.54 -6.10
C PHE A 370 7.62 7.49 -7.53
N SER A 371 8.45 7.14 -8.51
CA SER A 371 8.00 6.97 -9.89
C SER A 371 6.95 5.85 -10.01
N LYS A 372 7.14 4.73 -9.32
CA LYS A 372 6.16 3.65 -9.29
C LYS A 372 4.88 4.07 -8.57
N GLN A 373 5.00 4.67 -7.39
CA GLN A 373 3.88 5.16 -6.59
C GLN A 373 3.03 6.19 -7.35
N MET A 374 3.67 7.14 -8.02
CA MET A 374 3.02 8.11 -8.89
C MET A 374 2.30 7.44 -10.07
N HIS A 375 2.91 6.42 -10.68
CA HIS A 375 2.29 5.69 -11.78
C HIS A 375 1.03 4.94 -11.33
N ASP A 376 1.12 4.20 -10.21
CA ASP A 376 -0.01 3.48 -9.63
C ASP A 376 -1.13 4.47 -9.23
N TRP A 377 -0.77 5.62 -8.66
CA TRP A 377 -1.71 6.71 -8.36
C TRP A 377 -2.37 7.29 -9.62
N LEU A 378 -1.60 7.57 -10.68
CA LEU A 378 -2.12 8.15 -11.93
C LEU A 378 -3.18 7.25 -12.57
N ILE A 379 -2.98 5.93 -12.56
CA ILE A 379 -3.96 4.97 -13.07
C ILE A 379 -5.27 5.10 -12.29
N VAL A 380 -5.20 4.99 -10.95
CA VAL A 380 -6.40 5.05 -10.11
C VAL A 380 -7.10 6.39 -10.24
N HIS A 381 -6.35 7.49 -10.15
CA HIS A 381 -6.88 8.84 -10.23
C HIS A 381 -7.59 9.11 -11.56
N CYS A 382 -6.95 8.75 -12.69
CA CYS A 382 -7.54 8.97 -14.01
C CYS A 382 -8.72 8.05 -14.32
N GLN A 383 -8.79 6.86 -13.71
CA GLN A 383 -9.92 5.93 -13.88
C GLN A 383 -11.12 6.25 -13.01
N THR A 384 -10.93 6.92 -11.87
CA THR A 384 -11.97 7.09 -10.83
C THR A 384 -13.23 7.71 -11.39
N ASN A 385 -13.13 8.80 -12.17
CA ASN A 385 -14.31 9.50 -12.70
C ASN A 385 -15.11 8.62 -13.68
N PHE A 386 -14.44 7.86 -14.53
CA PHE A 386 -15.12 6.95 -15.47
C PHE A 386 -15.77 5.77 -14.75
N ARG A 387 -15.09 5.19 -13.75
CA ARG A 387 -15.65 4.12 -12.92
C ARG A 387 -16.88 4.58 -12.14
N THR A 388 -16.82 5.75 -11.51
CA THR A 388 -17.95 6.34 -10.79
C THR A 388 -19.11 6.64 -11.74
N PHE A 389 -18.84 7.19 -12.92
CA PHE A 389 -19.87 7.44 -13.94
C PHE A 389 -20.58 6.14 -14.37
N LEU A 390 -19.82 5.09 -14.71
CA LEU A 390 -20.39 3.80 -15.08
C LEU A 390 -21.16 3.18 -13.92
N GLN A 391 -20.66 3.31 -12.69
CA GLN A 391 -21.34 2.86 -11.48
C GLN A 391 -22.70 3.55 -11.32
N GLU A 392 -22.77 4.86 -11.47
CA GLU A 392 -24.04 5.58 -11.41
C GLU A 392 -25.01 5.15 -12.50
N LYS A 393 -24.52 4.98 -13.74
CA LYS A 393 -25.34 4.58 -14.88
C LYS A 393 -25.92 3.19 -14.71
N ILE A 394 -25.14 2.22 -14.25
CA ILE A 394 -25.65 0.88 -13.94
C ILE A 394 -26.69 0.94 -12.82
N SER A 395 -26.44 1.73 -11.77
CA SER A 395 -27.32 1.84 -10.60
C SER A 395 -28.69 2.44 -10.90
N LYS A 396 -28.73 3.42 -11.81
CA LYS A 396 -29.91 4.23 -12.15
C LYS A 396 -30.65 3.66 -13.35
N ASP A 397 -29.93 3.38 -14.43
CA ASP A 397 -30.51 3.20 -15.77
C ASP A 397 -30.56 1.72 -16.21
N LEU A 398 -29.73 0.84 -15.61
CA LEU A 398 -29.69 -0.60 -15.92
C LEU A 398 -30.07 -1.48 -14.70
N ARG A 399 -30.85 -0.93 -13.77
CA ARG A 399 -31.16 -1.61 -12.50
C ARG A 399 -31.86 -2.95 -12.69
N ASP A 400 -32.77 -3.03 -13.66
CA ASP A 400 -33.51 -4.23 -14.07
C ASP A 400 -32.61 -5.29 -14.73
N ARG A 401 -31.42 -4.89 -15.19
CA ARG A 401 -30.45 -5.77 -15.88
C ARG A 401 -29.24 -6.13 -15.03
N ILE A 402 -29.14 -5.66 -13.79
CA ILE A 402 -28.01 -5.97 -12.90
C ILE A 402 -27.84 -7.48 -12.69
N ASP A 403 -28.93 -8.23 -12.54
CA ASP A 403 -28.88 -9.70 -12.41
C ASP A 403 -28.18 -10.36 -13.60
N LEU A 404 -28.54 -9.93 -14.80
CA LEU A 404 -27.95 -10.41 -16.05
C LEU A 404 -26.46 -10.06 -16.12
N LEU A 405 -26.10 -8.81 -15.78
CA LEU A 405 -24.70 -8.38 -15.79
C LEU A 405 -23.85 -9.15 -14.78
N ILE A 406 -24.38 -9.42 -13.58
CA ILE A 406 -23.71 -10.24 -12.56
C ILE A 406 -23.44 -11.64 -13.10
N LEU A 407 -24.49 -12.32 -13.61
CA LEU A 407 -24.40 -13.69 -14.10
C LEU A 407 -23.50 -13.83 -15.33
N CYS A 408 -23.47 -12.83 -16.20
CA CYS A 408 -22.65 -12.87 -17.42
C CYS A 408 -21.20 -12.38 -17.24
N CYS A 409 -20.93 -11.47 -16.30
CA CYS A 409 -19.62 -10.80 -16.18
C CYS A 409 -18.78 -11.27 -14.99
N ILE A 410 -19.35 -11.50 -13.80
CA ILE A 410 -18.58 -11.92 -12.61
C ILE A 410 -18.00 -13.33 -12.79
N GLU A 411 -18.74 -14.23 -13.44
CA GLU A 411 -18.31 -15.61 -13.63
C GLU A 411 -17.18 -15.78 -14.65
N GLN A 412 -16.87 -14.76 -15.46
CA GLN A 412 -15.71 -14.79 -16.36
C GLN A 412 -14.37 -14.83 -15.60
N LEU A 413 -14.38 -14.53 -14.29
CA LEU A 413 -13.22 -14.64 -13.40
C LEU A 413 -13.13 -15.96 -12.63
N SER A 414 -14.17 -16.81 -12.64
CA SER A 414 -14.15 -18.09 -11.90
C SER A 414 -13.58 -19.20 -12.77
N PRO A 415 -12.38 -19.75 -12.47
CA PRO A 415 -11.75 -20.79 -13.29
C PRO A 415 -12.45 -22.16 -13.21
N LYS A 416 -13.54 -22.30 -12.43
CA LYS A 416 -14.19 -23.59 -12.14
C LYS A 416 -15.42 -23.88 -12.97
N ARG A 417 -16.13 -22.88 -13.51
CA ARG A 417 -17.24 -23.07 -14.45
C ARG A 417 -17.63 -21.72 -15.06
N LYS A 418 -17.71 -21.65 -16.38
CA LYS A 418 -18.36 -20.54 -17.10
C LYS A 418 -19.82 -20.94 -17.25
N LEU A 419 -20.76 -20.23 -16.62
CA LEU A 419 -22.18 -20.44 -16.93
C LEU A 419 -22.40 -20.25 -18.43
N LEU A 420 -23.05 -21.24 -19.05
CA LEU A 420 -23.44 -21.13 -20.44
C LEU A 420 -24.64 -20.17 -20.56
N PRO A 421 -24.79 -19.44 -21.68
CA PRO A 421 -25.94 -18.56 -21.92
C PRO A 421 -27.30 -19.22 -21.67
N GLU A 422 -27.40 -20.54 -21.90
CA GLU A 422 -28.55 -21.39 -21.61
C GLU A 422 -28.91 -21.44 -20.11
N GLU A 423 -27.90 -21.52 -19.24
CA GLU A 423 -28.08 -21.58 -17.79
C GLU A 423 -28.45 -20.21 -17.21
N VAL A 424 -27.93 -19.12 -17.81
CA VAL A 424 -28.33 -17.75 -17.48
C VAL A 424 -29.78 -17.49 -17.89
N ALA A 425 -30.15 -17.92 -19.11
CA ALA A 425 -31.50 -17.83 -19.65
C ALA A 425 -32.52 -18.56 -18.75
N GLU A 426 -32.21 -19.79 -18.34
CA GLU A 426 -33.04 -20.58 -17.42
C GLU A 426 -33.25 -19.88 -16.07
N ARG A 427 -32.18 -19.35 -15.47
CA ARG A 427 -32.24 -18.68 -14.17
C ARG A 427 -33.03 -17.38 -14.19
N LEU A 428 -32.89 -16.60 -15.26
CA LEU A 428 -33.59 -15.33 -15.44
C LEU A 428 -34.99 -15.51 -16.05
N LYS A 429 -35.37 -16.74 -16.42
CA LYS A 429 -36.63 -17.07 -17.11
C LYS A 429 -36.81 -16.28 -18.41
N ILE A 430 -35.72 -16.09 -19.14
CA ILE A 430 -35.68 -15.45 -20.46
C ILE A 430 -35.09 -16.43 -21.48
N THR A 431 -35.17 -16.10 -22.76
CA THR A 431 -34.54 -16.90 -23.82
C THR A 431 -33.05 -16.58 -23.96
N VAL A 432 -32.26 -17.51 -24.48
CA VAL A 432 -30.82 -17.30 -24.76
C VAL A 432 -30.59 -16.10 -25.69
N ASN A 433 -31.46 -15.93 -26.69
CA ASN A 433 -31.41 -14.76 -27.57
C ASN A 433 -31.66 -13.45 -26.80
N GLN A 434 -32.57 -13.46 -25.81
CA GLN A 434 -32.77 -12.30 -24.94
C GLN A 434 -31.58 -12.03 -24.02
N VAL A 435 -30.86 -13.05 -23.55
CA VAL A 435 -29.61 -12.86 -22.78
C VAL A 435 -28.58 -12.13 -23.63
N HIS A 436 -28.31 -12.63 -24.84
CA HIS A 436 -27.34 -11.99 -25.74
C HIS A 436 -27.76 -10.58 -26.15
N GLN A 437 -29.03 -10.39 -26.51
CA GLN A 437 -29.54 -9.08 -26.90
C GLN A 437 -29.47 -8.08 -25.75
N GLN A 438 -29.92 -8.44 -24.55
CA GLN A 438 -29.90 -7.52 -23.40
C GLN A 438 -28.48 -7.19 -22.93
N LEU A 439 -27.54 -8.13 -23.06
CA LEU A 439 -26.14 -7.88 -22.75
C LEU A 439 -25.53 -6.89 -23.74
N GLU A 440 -25.74 -7.09 -25.04
CA GLU A 440 -25.23 -6.18 -26.07
C GLU A 440 -25.93 -4.82 -26.02
N ASP A 441 -27.23 -4.77 -25.80
CA ASP A 441 -27.96 -3.51 -25.58
C ASP A 441 -27.40 -2.74 -24.39
N SER A 442 -27.04 -3.43 -23.30
CA SER A 442 -26.47 -2.80 -22.11
C SER A 442 -25.05 -2.29 -22.36
N ARG A 443 -24.24 -3.04 -23.10
CA ARG A 443 -22.89 -2.62 -23.52
C ARG A 443 -22.95 -1.40 -24.43
N GLN A 444 -23.81 -1.45 -25.44
CA GLN A 444 -23.99 -0.36 -26.39
C GLN A 444 -24.52 0.90 -25.68
N TYR A 445 -25.48 0.73 -24.76
CA TYR A 445 -25.97 1.83 -23.93
C TYR A 445 -24.86 2.48 -23.11
N LEU A 446 -24.04 1.68 -22.41
CA LEU A 446 -22.91 2.20 -21.62
C LEU A 446 -21.85 2.84 -22.50
N LEU A 447 -21.58 2.28 -23.68
CA LEU A 447 -20.63 2.80 -24.65
C LEU A 447 -21.05 4.20 -25.12
N GLU A 448 -22.29 4.36 -25.57
CA GLU A 448 -22.81 5.64 -26.04
C GLU A 448 -22.76 6.71 -24.95
N HIS A 449 -23.17 6.36 -23.73
CA HIS A 449 -23.16 7.29 -22.60
C HIS A 449 -21.75 7.61 -22.12
N LEU A 450 -20.84 6.64 -22.09
CA LEU A 450 -19.44 6.86 -21.74
C LEU A 450 -18.76 7.73 -22.80
N LYS A 451 -19.00 7.46 -24.08
CA LYS A 451 -18.49 8.27 -25.20
C LYS A 451 -18.96 9.72 -25.09
N GLN A 452 -20.25 9.93 -24.82
CA GLN A 452 -20.80 11.27 -24.59
C GLN A 452 -20.16 11.93 -23.36
N TYR A 453 -20.02 11.20 -22.26
CA TYR A 453 -19.37 11.71 -21.04
C TYR A 453 -17.91 12.10 -21.28
N VAL A 454 -17.14 11.31 -22.03
CA VAL A 454 -15.76 11.62 -22.40
C VAL A 454 -15.72 12.88 -23.29
N GLN A 455 -16.61 12.98 -24.28
CA GLN A 455 -16.71 14.17 -25.14
C GLN A 455 -17.02 15.45 -24.35
N THR A 456 -17.94 15.39 -23.40
CA THR A 456 -18.33 16.56 -22.60
C THR A 456 -17.30 16.92 -21.54
N THR A 457 -16.75 15.92 -20.84
CA THR A 457 -15.86 16.14 -19.70
C THR A 457 -14.46 16.56 -20.15
N LEU A 458 -13.98 16.02 -21.29
CA LEU A 458 -12.67 16.35 -21.83
C LEU A 458 -12.73 17.44 -22.92
N ASN A 459 -13.92 17.98 -23.21
CA ASN A 459 -14.14 18.99 -24.25
C ASN A 459 -13.65 18.53 -25.66
N LEU A 460 -13.91 17.28 -26.01
CA LEU A 460 -13.39 16.61 -27.23
C LEU A 460 -14.46 16.38 -28.31
N GLN A 461 -15.47 17.24 -28.36
CA GLN A 461 -16.75 17.02 -29.08
C GLN A 461 -16.61 16.52 -30.53
N SER A 462 -15.59 16.94 -31.29
CA SER A 462 -15.41 16.58 -32.72
C SER A 462 -14.20 15.69 -33.03
N SER A 463 -13.38 15.35 -32.03
CA SER A 463 -12.14 14.57 -32.21
C SER A 463 -12.35 13.07 -31.99
N ILE A 464 -13.27 12.69 -31.09
CA ILE A 464 -13.53 11.28 -30.74
C ILE A 464 -14.33 10.55 -31.82
N GLU A 465 -15.24 11.24 -32.51
CA GLU A 465 -16.10 10.63 -33.54
C GLU A 465 -15.32 10.13 -34.77
N ARG A 466 -14.09 10.61 -34.95
CA ARG A 466 -13.23 10.26 -36.09
C ARG A 466 -12.47 8.95 -35.90
N LEU A 467 -12.60 8.30 -34.74
CA LEU A 467 -11.80 7.13 -34.36
C LEU A 467 -12.68 5.89 -34.14
N ILE A 468 -12.74 5.02 -35.15
CA ILE A 468 -13.39 3.70 -35.05
C ILE A 468 -12.76 2.86 -33.92
N SER A 469 -11.45 3.00 -33.69
CA SER A 469 -10.72 2.28 -32.63
C SER A 469 -11.05 2.75 -31.21
N VAL A 470 -11.66 3.92 -31.01
CA VAL A 470 -12.03 4.40 -29.67
C VAL A 470 -13.21 3.63 -29.13
N ASP A 471 -14.16 3.23 -29.98
CA ASP A 471 -15.32 2.45 -29.53
C ASP A 471 -14.89 1.06 -29.03
N GLU A 472 -13.94 0.41 -29.70
CA GLU A 472 -13.34 -0.85 -29.23
C GLU A 472 -12.61 -0.70 -27.89
N LEU A 473 -11.86 0.38 -27.71
CA LEU A 473 -11.13 0.65 -26.47
C LEU A 473 -12.07 0.98 -25.30
N LEU A 474 -13.10 1.79 -25.55
CA LEU A 474 -14.14 2.09 -24.57
C LEU A 474 -14.94 0.84 -24.20
N LEU A 475 -15.27 -0.01 -25.16
CA LEU A 475 -15.90 -1.31 -24.90
C LEU A 475 -15.01 -2.20 -24.05
N LYS A 476 -13.70 -2.28 -24.35
CA LYS A 476 -12.75 -3.03 -23.52
C LYS A 476 -12.68 -2.48 -22.10
N PHE A 477 -12.72 -1.15 -21.94
CA PHE A 477 -12.77 -0.52 -20.61
C PHE A 477 -14.07 -0.86 -19.88
N ILE A 478 -15.22 -0.80 -20.57
CA ILE A 478 -16.53 -1.19 -20.02
C ILE A 478 -16.54 -2.67 -19.62
N ASP A 479 -16.00 -3.56 -20.46
CA ASP A 479 -15.91 -4.98 -20.14
C ASP A 479 -15.04 -5.23 -18.91
N ASN A 480 -13.87 -4.61 -18.83
CA ASN A 480 -13.01 -4.69 -17.66
C ASN A 480 -13.70 -4.11 -16.42
N PHE A 481 -14.40 -2.99 -16.57
CA PHE A 481 -15.19 -2.41 -15.50
C PHE A 481 -16.28 -3.36 -15.05
N LEU A 482 -17.11 -3.90 -15.94
CA LEU A 482 -18.17 -4.85 -15.62
C LEU A 482 -17.59 -6.07 -14.90
N ILE A 483 -16.49 -6.65 -15.39
CA ILE A 483 -15.83 -7.79 -14.73
C ILE A 483 -15.36 -7.44 -13.30
N THR A 484 -14.88 -6.22 -13.08
CA THR A 484 -14.36 -5.75 -11.79
C THR A 484 -15.35 -4.89 -11.00
N ALA A 485 -16.60 -4.80 -11.44
CA ALA A 485 -17.54 -3.84 -10.89
C ALA A 485 -17.97 -4.29 -9.49
N PRO A 486 -18.12 -3.36 -8.54
CA PRO A 486 -18.51 -3.69 -7.19
C PRO A 486 -20.02 -3.95 -7.13
N TYR A 487 -20.48 -5.07 -7.70
CA TYR A 487 -21.91 -5.32 -7.90
C TYR A 487 -22.76 -5.36 -6.62
N ALA A 488 -22.11 -5.65 -5.49
CA ALA A 488 -22.71 -5.53 -4.16
C ALA A 488 -23.26 -4.11 -3.87
N ASN A 489 -22.71 -3.07 -4.51
CA ASN A 489 -23.15 -1.68 -4.35
C ASN A 489 -24.39 -1.34 -5.19
N PHE A 490 -24.81 -2.19 -6.14
CA PHE A 490 -25.91 -1.91 -7.07
C PHE A 490 -27.29 -2.40 -6.61
N LYS A 491 -27.38 -3.27 -5.59
CA LYS A 491 -28.65 -3.88 -5.19
C LYS A 491 -28.99 -3.72 -3.70
N LYS A 492 -30.25 -3.35 -3.43
CA LYS A 492 -30.92 -3.35 -2.12
C LYS A 492 -31.84 -4.58 -1.90
N SER A 493 -31.86 -5.57 -2.80
CA SER A 493 -32.91 -6.62 -2.84
C SER A 493 -32.33 -8.04 -2.80
N GLU A 494 -32.88 -8.86 -1.90
CA GLU A 494 -32.43 -10.17 -1.36
C GLU A 494 -32.33 -11.36 -2.34
N THR A 495 -32.64 -11.20 -3.63
CA THR A 495 -32.95 -12.37 -4.48
C THR A 495 -31.74 -13.11 -5.06
N ILE A 496 -30.49 -12.63 -4.90
CA ILE A 496 -29.26 -13.27 -5.42
C ILE A 496 -28.29 -13.73 -4.32
N TYR A 497 -28.68 -13.80 -3.04
CA TYR A 497 -27.83 -14.44 -2.01
C TYR A 497 -27.88 -15.99 -2.05
N LYS A 498 -28.40 -16.56 -3.15
CA LYS A 498 -28.44 -18.00 -3.42
C LYS A 498 -27.55 -18.42 -4.60
N ILE A 499 -26.88 -17.46 -5.25
CA ILE A 499 -26.09 -17.71 -6.46
C ILE A 499 -24.62 -17.28 -6.29
N LEU A 500 -24.36 -16.22 -5.52
CA LEU A 500 -23.06 -16.00 -4.89
C LEU A 500 -22.98 -16.83 -3.63
#